data_AF-A0A8D2DHT4-F1
#
_entry.id   AF-A0A8D2DHT4-F1
#
_cell.length_a   1.000
_cell.length_b   1.000
_cell.length_c   1.000
_cell.angle_alpha   90.00
_cell.angle_beta   90.00
_cell.angle_gamma   90.00
#
_symmetry.space_group_name_H-M   'P 1'
#
loop_
_entity.id
_entity.type
_entity.pdbx_description
1 polymer ?
#
loop_
_entity_poly.entity_id
_entity_poly.type
_entity_poly.pdbx_seq_one_letter_code
_entity_poly.pdbx_strand_id
1 'polypeptide(L)'
;MLQLVRAGARAWLRPSGCRGLSSLAEEAARPAENSEPVASAGLREPVLRKCERPIPAHRRPVQAWVESLRGFEQERVGLAELHPDVFATAPRLDILHQVTTWQKNFKRISYAKTKTRAEVRGGGRKPWPQKGSGRARHGSIRSPIWRGGGIAHGPRGPKSYYYMLPMKVRALGLRVALTVKLAQDDLHIVDSLELPTADPQYLTDLARYRRWGDSVLLVDLIYEEMPQNIVEATSGLKTFNLIPAVGERAQTPRIRMCRSYH
;
A
#
# COMPACT_ATOMS: atom_id res chain seq x y z
N MET A 1 -20.66 -69.10 11.01
CA MET A 1 -19.19 -69.17 11.25
C MET A 1 -18.90 -68.20 12.39
N LEU A 2 -18.88 -68.55 13.70
CA LEU A 2 -18.00 -69.51 14.41
C LEU A 2 -16.54 -69.26 13.99
N GLN A 3 -15.59 -68.79 14.80
CA GLN A 3 -15.32 -69.09 16.21
C GLN A 3 -14.47 -68.01 16.94
N LEU A 4 -14.67 -67.99 18.25
CA LEU A 4 -13.80 -67.52 19.33
C LEU A 4 -12.68 -68.54 19.58
N VAL A 5 -11.40 -68.18 19.76
CA VAL A 5 -10.42 -69.00 20.53
C VAL A 5 -9.34 -68.12 21.19
N ARG A 6 -9.09 -68.44 22.47
CA ARG A 6 -8.07 -67.95 23.42
C ARG A 6 -6.69 -68.64 23.26
N ALA A 7 -5.72 -68.11 24.01
CA ALA A 7 -4.51 -68.75 24.57
C ALA A 7 -3.20 -68.40 23.83
N GLY A 8 -2.07 -68.18 24.51
CA GLY A 8 -1.73 -68.34 25.91
C GLY A 8 -0.32 -67.82 26.18
N ALA A 9 -0.03 -67.63 27.46
CA ALA A 9 1.27 -67.20 27.99
C ALA A 9 2.40 -68.19 27.69
N ARG A 10 3.64 -67.67 27.58
CA ARG A 10 4.87 -68.35 28.01
C ARG A 10 6.00 -67.32 28.13
N ALA A 11 6.36 -67.02 29.38
CA ALA A 11 7.59 -66.35 29.77
C ALA A 11 8.76 -67.33 29.70
N TRP A 12 9.93 -66.94 29.19
CA TRP A 12 11.22 -67.56 29.57
C TRP A 12 12.37 -66.53 29.45
N LEU A 13 12.89 -66.19 30.63
CA LEU A 13 14.28 -66.02 31.04
C LEU A 13 15.26 -65.09 30.30
N ARG A 14 15.79 -64.16 31.10
CA ARG A 14 17.14 -63.56 30.98
C ARG A 14 18.25 -64.61 31.10
N PRO A 15 19.44 -64.28 30.58
CA PRO A 15 20.69 -64.59 31.28
C PRO A 15 21.41 -63.32 31.77
N SER A 16 21.77 -63.38 33.05
CA SER A 16 23.00 -62.85 33.67
C SER A 16 24.24 -63.13 32.79
N GLY A 17 25.23 -62.27 32.59
CA GLY A 17 25.90 -61.34 33.50
C GLY A 17 27.39 -61.74 33.54
N CYS A 18 28.30 -60.80 33.28
CA CYS A 18 29.74 -60.76 33.65
C CYS A 18 30.36 -59.50 33.00
N ARG A 19 30.54 -58.40 33.75
CA ARG A 19 31.75 -58.02 34.52
C ARG A 19 32.98 -57.77 33.66
N GLY A 20 33.42 -56.51 33.64
CA GLY A 20 34.83 -56.16 33.60
C GLY A 20 35.17 -54.88 32.82
N LEU A 21 35.41 -53.80 33.58
CA LEU A 21 36.52 -52.81 33.45
C LEU A 21 36.61 -52.05 32.10
N SER A 22 36.74 -50.72 32.02
CA SER A 22 37.32 -49.74 32.93
C SER A 22 37.15 -48.32 32.35
N SER A 23 37.07 -47.34 33.25
CA SER A 23 37.63 -45.97 33.17
C SER A 23 37.29 -45.04 31.99
N LEU A 24 36.47 -44.02 32.29
CA LEU A 24 36.68 -42.57 32.15
C LEU A 24 35.28 -41.93 32.07
N ALA A 25 34.64 -41.56 33.18
CA ALA A 25 34.85 -40.33 33.95
C ALA A 25 34.64 -39.07 33.09
N GLU A 26 33.56 -38.34 33.44
CA GLU A 26 33.33 -36.90 33.22
C GLU A 26 33.24 -36.41 31.75
N GLU A 27 32.31 -35.57 31.29
CA GLU A 27 31.43 -34.56 31.87
C GLU A 27 30.56 -34.04 30.69
N ALA A 28 29.24 -34.05 30.72
CA ALA A 28 28.45 -32.83 30.90
C ALA A 28 26.96 -33.17 30.88
N ALA A 29 26.33 -33.09 32.05
CA ALA A 29 24.88 -32.97 32.18
C ALA A 29 24.54 -31.48 32.34
N ARG A 30 23.73 -30.92 31.44
CA ARG A 30 22.75 -29.88 31.79
C ARG A 30 21.45 -30.15 31.01
N PRO A 31 20.35 -30.48 31.70
CA PRO A 31 19.05 -30.70 31.08
C PRO A 31 18.38 -29.36 30.71
N ALA A 32 17.55 -29.44 29.68
CA ALA A 32 16.67 -28.42 29.11
C ALA A 32 16.32 -27.25 30.04
N GLU A 33 16.76 -26.05 29.65
CA GLU A 33 16.18 -24.82 30.17
C GLU A 33 14.74 -24.73 29.69
N ASN A 34 13.85 -24.74 30.67
CA ASN A 34 12.44 -24.49 30.54
C ASN A 34 12.21 -23.22 29.74
N SER A 35 11.39 -23.33 28.69
CA SER A 35 10.71 -22.20 28.08
C SER A 35 10.19 -21.28 29.18
N GLU A 36 10.58 -20.01 29.14
CA GLU A 36 10.04 -18.99 30.01
C GLU A 36 8.51 -19.11 30.01
N PRO A 37 7.87 -19.16 31.19
CA PRO A 37 6.42 -19.23 31.25
C PRO A 37 5.89 -17.96 30.59
N VAL A 38 5.05 -18.13 29.57
CA VAL A 38 4.22 -17.06 29.00
C VAL A 38 3.50 -16.42 30.17
N ALA A 39 4.05 -15.29 30.62
CA ALA A 39 3.55 -14.55 31.75
C ALA A 39 2.10 -14.17 31.46
N SER A 40 1.23 -14.69 32.32
CA SER A 40 -0.08 -14.17 32.70
C SER A 40 -0.74 -13.20 31.72
N ALA A 41 -1.92 -13.60 31.25
CA ALA A 41 -2.96 -12.70 30.75
C ALA A 41 -3.37 -11.70 31.87
N GLY A 42 -2.51 -10.74 32.14
CA GLY A 42 -2.83 -9.55 32.92
C GLY A 42 -3.74 -8.67 32.09
N LEU A 43 -4.72 -8.04 32.76
CA LEU A 43 -5.51 -6.96 32.19
C LEU A 43 -4.56 -5.90 31.65
N ARG A 44 -4.38 -5.86 30.33
CA ARG A 44 -3.55 -4.84 29.69
C ARG A 44 -4.20 -3.49 29.95
N GLU A 45 -3.42 -2.53 30.41
CA GLU A 45 -3.90 -1.17 30.61
C GLU A 45 -4.40 -0.61 29.27
N PRO A 46 -5.57 0.05 29.24
CA PRO A 46 -6.09 0.60 28.00
C PRO A 46 -5.19 1.74 27.52
N VAL A 47 -4.84 1.71 26.23
CA VAL A 47 -4.00 2.74 25.62
C VAL A 47 -4.84 4.02 25.45
N LEU A 48 -4.61 5.01 26.30
CA LEU A 48 -5.29 6.31 26.22
C LEU A 48 -4.34 7.36 25.64
N ARG A 49 -4.68 7.89 24.45
CA ARG A 49 -3.91 8.95 23.80
C ARG A 49 -4.69 10.26 23.84
N LYS A 50 -4.12 11.28 24.48
CA LYS A 50 -4.69 12.64 24.53
C LYS A 50 -4.10 13.52 23.42
N CYS A 51 -4.84 14.55 23.02
CA CYS A 51 -4.33 15.57 22.11
C CYS A 51 -3.22 16.39 22.77
N GLU A 52 -2.02 16.39 22.19
CA GLU A 52 -0.88 17.20 22.66
C GLU A 52 -1.04 18.69 22.32
N ARG A 53 -1.74 19.00 21.22
CA ARG A 53 -1.93 20.37 20.74
C ARG A 53 -3.15 21.02 21.38
N PRO A 54 -3.11 22.34 21.65
CA PRO A 54 -4.24 23.05 22.25
C PRO A 54 -5.43 23.05 21.29
N ILE A 55 -6.58 22.63 21.81
CA ILE A 55 -7.85 22.58 21.07
C ILE A 55 -8.57 23.92 21.23
N PRO A 56 -9.22 24.46 20.18
CA PRO A 56 -10.04 25.67 20.29
C PRO A 56 -11.18 25.48 21.31
N ALA A 57 -11.42 26.48 22.18
CA ALA A 57 -12.39 26.39 23.28
C ALA A 57 -13.83 26.03 22.88
N HIS A 58 -14.23 26.38 21.65
CA HIS A 58 -15.58 26.11 21.12
C HIS A 58 -15.73 24.73 20.46
N ARG A 59 -14.65 23.93 20.35
CA ARG A 59 -14.65 22.60 19.74
C ARG A 59 -14.20 21.55 20.74
N ARG A 60 -14.74 20.34 20.60
CA ARG A 60 -14.32 19.16 21.36
C ARG A 60 -13.51 18.22 20.46
N PRO A 61 -12.57 17.44 21.02
CA PRO A 61 -11.86 16.42 20.26
C PRO A 61 -12.82 15.33 19.76
N VAL A 62 -12.44 14.70 18.66
CA VAL A 62 -13.11 13.48 18.17
C VAL A 62 -12.42 12.29 18.81
N GLN A 63 -13.14 11.21 19.06
CA GLN A 63 -12.58 9.99 19.61
C GLN A 63 -12.59 8.89 18.56
N ALA A 64 -11.57 8.05 18.57
CA ALA A 64 -11.47 6.86 17.73
C ALA A 64 -10.89 5.69 18.54
N TRP A 65 -11.32 4.47 18.19
CA TRP A 65 -10.80 3.26 18.81
C TRP A 65 -9.37 2.99 18.35
N VAL A 66 -8.55 2.51 19.28
CA VAL A 66 -7.20 2.03 19.00
C VAL A 66 -7.24 0.51 18.94
N GLU A 67 -6.86 -0.04 17.80
CA GLU A 67 -6.81 -1.46 17.53
C GLU A 67 -5.36 -1.98 17.58
N SER A 68 -5.18 -3.30 17.69
CA SER A 68 -3.87 -3.96 17.53
C SER A 68 -3.92 -5.00 16.42
N LEU A 69 -2.84 -5.17 15.66
CA LEU A 69 -2.76 -6.21 14.61
C LEU A 69 -2.29 -7.57 15.13
N ARG A 70 -1.98 -7.69 16.42
CA ARG A 70 -1.40 -8.90 17.01
C ARG A 70 -2.37 -10.08 17.12
N GLY A 71 -3.68 -9.82 17.11
CA GLY A 71 -4.71 -10.84 17.23
C GLY A 71 -6.02 -10.43 16.54
N PHE A 72 -6.80 -11.42 16.11
CA PHE A 72 -8.06 -11.18 15.39
C PHE A 72 -9.08 -10.39 16.21
N GLU A 73 -9.27 -10.77 17.48
CA GLU A 73 -10.28 -10.22 18.38
C GLU A 73 -9.87 -8.91 19.08
N GLN A 74 -8.60 -8.49 18.96
CA GLN A 74 -8.05 -7.32 19.66
C GLN A 74 -8.38 -6.01 18.93
N GLU A 75 -9.68 -5.70 18.82
CA GLU A 75 -10.19 -4.49 18.16
C GLU A 75 -10.19 -3.27 19.07
N ARG A 76 -10.55 -3.41 20.36
CA ARG A 76 -10.72 -2.25 21.27
C ARG A 76 -9.67 -2.27 22.37
N VAL A 77 -8.43 -2.00 22.00
CA VAL A 77 -7.28 -1.98 22.91
C VAL A 77 -7.20 -0.65 23.67
N GLY A 78 -7.68 0.43 23.06
CA GLY A 78 -7.61 1.77 23.65
C GLY A 78 -8.50 2.80 22.98
N LEU A 79 -8.36 4.04 23.40
CA LEU A 79 -9.11 5.18 22.89
C LEU A 79 -8.16 6.36 22.65
N ALA A 80 -8.21 6.90 21.44
CA ALA A 80 -7.41 8.05 21.03
C ALA A 80 -8.30 9.28 20.82
N GLU A 81 -7.89 10.40 21.41
CA GLU A 81 -8.45 11.73 21.15
C GLU A 81 -7.73 12.37 19.96
N LEU A 82 -8.52 12.73 18.96
CA LEU A 82 -8.10 13.32 17.69
C LEU A 82 -8.45 14.82 17.64
N HIS A 83 -7.53 15.59 17.07
CA HIS A 83 -7.70 17.03 16.96
C HIS A 83 -8.81 17.39 15.95
N PRO A 84 -9.81 18.21 16.33
CA PRO A 84 -11.00 18.45 15.50
C PRO A 84 -10.67 19.21 14.21
N ASP A 85 -9.67 20.08 14.19
CA ASP A 85 -9.32 20.81 12.96
C ASP A 85 -8.59 19.95 11.90
N VAL A 86 -8.24 18.71 12.23
CA VAL A 86 -7.65 17.75 11.27
C VAL A 86 -8.68 16.71 10.86
N PHE A 87 -9.39 16.14 11.84
CA PHE A 87 -10.28 15.00 11.65
C PHE A 87 -11.78 15.34 11.63
N ALA A 88 -12.17 16.58 11.95
CA ALA A 88 -13.55 17.08 11.91
C ALA A 88 -13.65 18.42 11.15
N THR A 89 -12.97 18.51 10.01
CA THR A 89 -13.10 19.67 9.10
C THR A 89 -14.37 19.55 8.26
N ALA A 90 -14.95 20.68 7.83
CA ALA A 90 -16.09 20.65 6.92
C ALA A 90 -15.76 19.84 5.63
N PRO A 91 -16.61 18.87 5.23
CA PRO A 91 -16.33 17.98 4.10
C PRO A 91 -16.41 18.73 2.76
N ARG A 92 -15.26 19.22 2.29
CA ARG A 92 -15.11 19.99 1.05
C ARG A 92 -14.64 19.12 -0.13
N LEU A 93 -15.59 18.48 -0.80
CA LEU A 93 -15.34 17.60 -1.94
C LEU A 93 -14.73 18.34 -3.16
N ASP A 94 -14.99 19.64 -3.28
CA ASP A 94 -14.40 20.53 -4.29
C ASP A 94 -12.88 20.56 -4.20
N ILE A 95 -12.34 20.71 -2.98
CA ILE A 95 -10.89 20.75 -2.73
C ILE A 95 -10.26 19.39 -2.96
N LEU A 96 -10.93 18.30 -2.55
CA LEU A 96 -10.46 16.94 -2.84
C LEU A 96 -10.29 16.73 -4.35
N HIS A 97 -11.31 17.05 -5.14
CA HIS A 97 -11.25 16.94 -6.60
C HIS A 97 -10.12 17.78 -7.21
N GLN A 98 -9.92 19.01 -6.73
CA GLN A 98 -8.82 19.87 -7.20
C GLN A 98 -7.44 19.27 -6.89
N VAL A 99 -7.23 18.75 -5.68
CA VAL A 99 -5.96 18.15 -5.27
C VAL A 99 -5.69 16.85 -6.04
N THR A 100 -6.69 15.99 -6.23
CA THR A 100 -6.55 14.75 -7.02
C THR A 100 -6.24 15.04 -8.48
N THR A 101 -6.94 16.01 -9.08
CA THR A 101 -6.68 16.44 -10.47
C THR A 101 -5.28 17.02 -10.62
N TRP A 102 -4.85 17.83 -9.64
CA TRP A 102 -3.49 18.35 -9.59
C TRP A 102 -2.47 17.22 -9.51
N GLN A 103 -2.64 16.25 -8.60
CA GLN A 103 -1.75 15.09 -8.44
C GLN A 103 -1.57 14.29 -9.72
N LYS A 104 -2.65 14.10 -10.47
CA LYS A 104 -2.65 13.40 -11.77
C LYS A 104 -1.90 14.19 -12.86
N ASN A 105 -2.06 15.51 -12.89
CA ASN A 105 -1.56 16.33 -13.99
C ASN A 105 -0.14 16.86 -13.77
N PHE A 106 0.27 17.19 -12.54
CA PHE A 106 1.56 17.86 -12.31
C PHE A 106 2.76 16.99 -12.69
N LYS A 107 2.63 15.66 -12.58
CA LYS A 107 3.65 14.68 -12.98
C LYS A 107 3.57 14.31 -14.47
N ARG A 108 2.53 14.75 -15.18
CA ARG A 108 2.23 14.30 -16.54
C ARG A 108 3.06 15.07 -17.58
N ILE A 109 3.75 14.31 -18.42
CA ILE A 109 4.45 14.80 -19.61
C ILE A 109 3.93 14.01 -20.81
N SER A 110 3.43 14.71 -21.83
CA SER A 110 3.00 14.07 -23.08
C SER A 110 4.10 14.18 -24.12
N TYR A 111 4.57 13.04 -24.62
CA TYR A 111 5.61 12.94 -25.66
C TYR A 111 5.05 12.86 -27.08
N ALA A 112 3.72 12.98 -27.25
CA ALA A 112 3.10 12.90 -28.55
C ALA A 112 3.56 14.08 -29.42
N LYS A 113 4.07 13.78 -30.62
CA LYS A 113 4.52 14.78 -31.58
C LYS A 113 4.11 14.38 -32.99
N THR A 114 3.36 15.24 -33.66
CA THR A 114 3.06 15.11 -35.09
C THR A 114 3.96 16.00 -35.92
N LYS A 115 4.34 15.53 -37.11
CA LYS A 115 5.11 16.32 -38.07
C LYS A 115 4.21 17.36 -38.74
N THR A 116 4.62 18.62 -38.68
CA THR A 116 3.98 19.69 -39.48
C THR A 116 4.36 19.57 -40.94
N ARG A 117 3.66 20.30 -41.84
CA ARG A 117 3.99 20.33 -43.26
C ARG A 117 5.46 20.69 -43.57
N ALA A 118 6.12 21.42 -42.67
CA ALA A 118 7.52 21.83 -42.79
C ALA A 118 8.50 20.75 -42.30
N GLU A 119 8.07 19.86 -41.40
CA GLU A 119 8.88 18.78 -40.83
C GLU A 119 8.78 17.48 -41.66
N VAL A 120 7.77 17.36 -42.53
CA VAL A 120 7.62 16.22 -43.44
C VAL A 120 8.59 16.36 -44.62
N ARG A 121 9.36 15.31 -44.91
CA ARG A 121 10.41 15.31 -45.95
C ARG A 121 9.88 15.69 -47.34
N GLY A 122 10.50 16.65 -48.00
CA GLY A 122 10.20 17.08 -49.38
C GLY A 122 9.21 18.25 -49.45
N GLY A 123 8.56 18.45 -50.60
CA GLY A 123 7.51 19.48 -50.75
C GLY A 123 7.98 20.91 -51.03
N GLY A 124 9.24 21.10 -51.43
CA GLY A 124 9.80 22.41 -51.81
C GLY A 124 9.47 22.89 -53.23
N ARG A 125 9.08 21.98 -54.14
CA ARG A 125 8.68 22.32 -55.51
C ARG A 125 7.16 22.39 -55.63
N LYS A 126 6.66 23.42 -56.33
CA LYS A 126 5.25 23.58 -56.65
C LYS A 126 4.80 22.45 -57.63
N PRO A 127 3.68 21.75 -57.36
CA PRO A 127 3.25 20.62 -58.19
C PRO A 127 2.93 20.97 -59.65
N TRP A 128 2.28 22.11 -59.89
CA TRP A 128 1.95 22.64 -61.22
C TRP A 128 1.80 24.17 -61.21
N PRO A 129 1.86 24.84 -62.37
CA PRO A 129 1.63 26.29 -62.49
C PRO A 129 0.25 26.72 -61.96
N GLN A 130 0.13 27.98 -61.54
CA GLN A 130 -1.10 28.50 -60.91
C GLN A 130 -2.33 28.50 -61.84
N LYS A 131 -2.10 28.57 -63.16
CA LYS A 131 -3.12 28.66 -64.22
C LYS A 131 -2.72 27.72 -65.36
N GLY A 132 -3.70 27.31 -66.19
CA GLY A 132 -3.49 26.50 -67.38
C GLY A 132 -3.65 24.98 -67.22
N SER A 133 -3.64 24.45 -65.99
CA SER A 133 -3.73 23.00 -65.74
C SER A 133 -5.14 22.42 -65.56
N GLY A 134 -6.17 23.27 -65.41
CA GLY A 134 -7.55 22.84 -65.10
C GLY A 134 -7.75 22.19 -63.72
N ARG A 135 -6.70 22.09 -62.89
CA ARG A 135 -6.73 21.45 -61.56
C ARG A 135 -6.83 22.49 -60.43
N ALA A 136 -7.20 22.03 -59.23
CA ALA A 136 -7.15 22.85 -58.02
C ALA A 136 -5.74 23.44 -57.77
N ARG A 137 -5.67 24.61 -57.13
CA ARG A 137 -4.41 25.32 -56.88
C ARG A 137 -3.71 24.74 -55.64
N HIS A 138 -2.46 24.29 -55.81
CA HIS A 138 -1.65 23.79 -54.70
C HIS A 138 -0.24 24.40 -54.70
N GLY A 139 0.25 24.71 -53.50
CA GLY A 139 1.61 25.24 -53.27
C GLY A 139 2.64 24.16 -52.97
N SER A 140 2.26 23.10 -52.26
CA SER A 140 3.15 21.99 -51.86
C SER A 140 2.37 20.69 -51.74
N ILE A 141 3.02 19.57 -52.06
CA ILE A 141 2.49 18.20 -51.85
C ILE A 141 2.46 17.80 -50.37
N ARG A 142 3.08 18.56 -49.46
CA ARG A 142 3.10 18.28 -48.01
C ARG A 142 2.04 19.04 -47.22
N SER A 143 1.16 19.76 -47.91
CA SER A 143 0.01 20.41 -47.28
C SER A 143 -0.92 19.37 -46.61
N PRO A 144 -1.61 19.70 -45.50
CA PRO A 144 -2.51 18.78 -44.80
C PRO A 144 -3.64 18.19 -45.66
N ILE A 145 -3.99 18.86 -46.76
CA ILE A 145 -5.02 18.40 -47.71
C ILE A 145 -4.54 17.18 -48.51
N TRP A 146 -3.21 17.01 -48.66
CA TRP A 146 -2.63 15.93 -49.43
C TRP A 146 -2.42 14.67 -48.58
N ARG A 147 -2.60 13.49 -49.20
CA ARG A 147 -2.24 12.21 -48.60
C ARG A 147 -0.74 12.18 -48.28
N GLY A 148 -0.38 11.85 -47.04
CA GLY A 148 1.01 11.89 -46.59
C GLY A 148 1.57 13.31 -46.42
N GLY A 149 0.69 14.32 -46.35
CA GLY A 149 1.00 15.67 -45.91
C GLY A 149 1.19 15.77 -44.40
N GLY A 150 1.64 16.92 -43.92
CA GLY A 150 1.78 17.18 -42.48
C GLY A 150 0.43 17.42 -41.81
N ILE A 151 0.37 17.21 -40.49
CA ILE A 151 -0.83 17.47 -39.69
C ILE A 151 -0.88 18.96 -39.33
N ALA A 152 -2.04 19.61 -39.55
CA ALA A 152 -2.23 21.04 -39.28
C ALA A 152 -2.28 21.33 -37.77
N HIS A 153 -3.25 20.71 -37.07
CA HIS A 153 -3.42 20.80 -35.63
C HIS A 153 -3.26 19.41 -35.04
N GLY A 154 -2.07 19.13 -34.51
CA GLY A 154 -1.76 17.89 -33.82
C GLY A 154 -0.88 18.17 -32.61
N PRO A 155 -0.64 17.17 -31.76
CA PRO A 155 0.19 17.34 -30.57
C PRO A 155 1.61 17.80 -30.97
N ARG A 156 2.10 18.84 -30.31
CA ARG A 156 3.41 19.46 -30.57
C ARG A 156 4.36 19.15 -29.42
N GLY A 157 5.23 18.16 -29.64
CA GLY A 157 6.41 17.90 -28.80
C GLY A 157 6.11 17.61 -27.33
N PRO A 158 7.15 17.52 -26.48
CA PRO A 158 6.94 17.25 -25.07
C PRO A 158 6.16 18.41 -24.45
N LYS A 159 4.90 18.14 -24.09
CA LYS A 159 4.03 19.09 -23.39
C LYS A 159 3.93 18.71 -21.92
N SER A 160 4.35 19.61 -21.04
CA SER A 160 4.14 19.50 -19.61
C SER A 160 2.77 20.06 -19.21
N TYR A 161 2.13 19.41 -18.22
CA TYR A 161 0.88 19.87 -17.60
C TYR A 161 1.13 20.37 -16.16
N TYR A 162 2.34 20.87 -15.92
CA TYR A 162 2.79 21.25 -14.60
C TYR A 162 2.13 22.56 -14.15
N TYR A 163 1.56 22.54 -12.94
CA TYR A 163 1.14 23.72 -12.19
C TYR A 163 1.21 23.41 -10.70
N MET A 164 1.34 24.43 -9.86
CA MET A 164 1.44 24.28 -8.41
C MET A 164 0.20 24.82 -7.71
N LEU A 165 -0.39 24.01 -6.84
CA LEU A 165 -1.43 24.47 -5.92
C LEU A 165 -0.81 25.13 -4.68
N PRO A 166 -1.46 26.17 -4.12
CA PRO A 166 -1.04 26.77 -2.85
C PRO A 166 -0.88 25.71 -1.76
N MET A 167 0.14 25.87 -0.91
CA MET A 167 0.43 24.90 0.17
C MET A 167 -0.77 24.67 1.10
N LYS A 168 -1.48 25.75 1.45
CA LYS A 168 -2.66 25.70 2.32
C LYS A 168 -3.80 24.87 1.72
N VAL A 169 -4.00 24.92 0.40
CA VAL A 169 -5.03 24.14 -0.31
C VAL A 169 -4.69 22.65 -0.29
N ARG A 170 -3.41 22.31 -0.50
CA ARG A 170 -2.94 20.91 -0.45
C ARG A 170 -3.09 20.33 0.96
N ALA A 171 -2.69 21.09 1.99
CA ALA A 171 -2.85 20.67 3.38
C ALA A 171 -4.33 20.53 3.79
N LEU A 172 -5.19 21.45 3.33
CA LEU A 172 -6.62 21.36 3.56
C LEU A 172 -7.24 20.13 2.88
N GLY A 173 -6.82 19.80 1.66
CA GLY A 173 -7.27 18.58 0.98
C GLY A 173 -6.97 17.31 1.77
N LEU A 174 -5.79 17.21 2.39
CA LEU A 174 -5.44 16.07 3.27
C LEU A 174 -6.36 16.00 4.50
N ARG A 175 -6.60 17.12 5.17
CA ARG A 175 -7.52 17.17 6.34
C ARG A 175 -8.93 16.74 5.97
N VAL A 176 -9.43 17.19 4.82
CA VAL A 176 -10.74 16.79 4.31
C VAL A 176 -10.76 15.29 4.00
N ALA A 177 -9.70 14.73 3.41
CA ALA A 177 -9.62 13.29 3.13
C ALA A 177 -9.67 12.46 4.41
N LEU A 178 -8.89 12.84 5.43
CA LEU A 178 -8.90 12.17 6.74
C LEU A 178 -10.26 12.29 7.44
N THR A 179 -10.88 13.47 7.38
CA THR A 179 -12.21 13.69 7.96
C THR A 179 -13.28 12.83 7.27
N VAL A 180 -13.26 12.75 5.94
CA VAL A 180 -14.20 11.91 5.18
C VAL A 180 -14.01 10.43 5.53
N LYS A 181 -12.76 9.97 5.63
CA LYS A 181 -12.47 8.57 5.99
C LYS A 181 -12.92 8.22 7.40
N LEU A 182 -12.72 9.13 8.36
CA LEU A 182 -13.22 8.93 9.72
C LEU A 182 -14.76 8.96 9.78
N ALA A 183 -15.41 9.88 9.07
CA ALA A 183 -16.86 9.98 9.05
C ALA A 183 -17.57 8.82 8.33
N GLN A 184 -16.83 8.06 7.51
CA GLN A 184 -17.31 6.86 6.80
C GLN A 184 -16.98 5.56 7.54
N ASP A 185 -16.39 5.63 8.74
CA ASP A 185 -15.89 4.48 9.51
C ASP A 185 -14.81 3.64 8.78
N ASP A 186 -14.12 4.24 7.80
CA ASP A 186 -13.05 3.61 7.01
C ASP A 186 -11.64 3.84 7.61
N LEU A 187 -11.53 4.69 8.63
CA LEU A 187 -10.26 5.04 9.27
C LEU A 187 -10.08 4.26 10.56
N HIS A 188 -9.11 3.34 10.58
CA HIS A 188 -8.75 2.56 11.76
C HIS A 188 -7.42 3.07 12.32
N ILE A 189 -7.38 3.29 13.64
CA ILE A 189 -6.15 3.68 14.34
C ILE A 189 -5.56 2.44 14.96
N VAL A 190 -4.28 2.22 14.72
CA VAL A 190 -3.54 1.07 15.23
C VAL A 190 -2.42 1.56 16.13
N ASP A 191 -2.20 0.90 17.27
CA ASP A 191 -1.09 1.25 18.18
C ASP A 191 0.27 0.86 17.59
N SER A 192 0.40 -0.39 17.14
CA SER A 192 1.61 -0.90 16.48
C SER A 192 1.29 -1.78 15.28
N LEU A 193 2.09 -1.65 14.22
CA LEU A 193 1.98 -2.44 12.99
C LEU A 193 2.67 -3.81 13.09
N GLU A 194 2.90 -4.30 14.29
CA GLU A 194 3.54 -5.59 14.52
C GLU A 194 2.56 -6.74 14.31
N LEU A 195 2.93 -7.66 13.42
CA LEU A 195 2.21 -8.91 13.19
C LEU A 195 2.85 -10.07 13.96
N PRO A 196 2.05 -11.05 14.41
CA PRO A 196 2.58 -12.25 15.06
C PRO A 196 3.30 -13.18 14.06
N THR A 197 2.97 -13.07 12.77
CA THR A 197 3.51 -13.92 11.71
C THR A 197 3.70 -13.08 10.43
N ALA A 198 4.68 -13.45 9.62
CA ALA A 198 4.98 -12.80 8.33
C ALA A 198 4.06 -13.27 7.19
N ASP A 199 3.11 -14.17 7.47
CA ASP A 199 2.26 -14.78 6.45
C ASP A 199 1.24 -13.77 5.88
N PRO A 200 1.16 -13.60 4.54
CA PRO A 200 0.21 -12.66 3.92
C PRO A 200 -1.26 -13.10 4.08
N GLN A 201 -1.48 -14.40 4.30
CA GLN A 201 -2.82 -14.96 4.54
C GLN A 201 -3.40 -14.44 5.86
N TYR A 202 -2.58 -14.39 6.91
CA TYR A 202 -2.98 -13.87 8.23
C TYR A 202 -3.58 -12.46 8.10
N LEU A 203 -2.89 -11.57 7.39
CA LEU A 203 -3.31 -10.19 7.21
C LEU A 203 -4.59 -10.06 6.35
N THR A 204 -4.74 -10.93 5.35
CA THR A 204 -5.95 -10.98 4.52
C THR A 204 -7.16 -11.47 5.33
N ASP A 205 -6.97 -12.50 6.15
CA ASP A 205 -8.03 -13.06 6.99
C ASP A 205 -8.40 -12.12 8.13
N LEU A 206 -7.43 -11.38 8.68
CA LEU A 206 -7.67 -10.33 9.67
C LEU A 206 -8.54 -9.22 9.09
N ALA A 207 -8.23 -8.73 7.88
CA ALA A 207 -9.04 -7.71 7.22
C ALA A 207 -10.46 -8.19 6.88
N ARG A 208 -10.62 -9.48 6.50
CA ARG A 208 -11.94 -10.09 6.28
C ARG A 208 -12.74 -10.20 7.57
N TYR A 209 -12.11 -10.62 8.65
CA TYR A 209 -12.73 -10.74 9.96
C TYR A 209 -13.26 -9.38 10.45
N ARG A 210 -12.42 -8.34 10.38
CA ARG A 210 -12.75 -6.97 10.80
C ARG A 210 -13.56 -6.17 9.78
N ARG A 211 -13.80 -6.73 8.59
CA ARG A 211 -14.58 -6.13 7.51
C ARG A 211 -14.03 -4.79 7.01
N TRP A 212 -12.71 -4.63 6.94
CA TRP A 212 -12.04 -3.44 6.41
C TRP A 212 -12.21 -3.23 4.89
N GLY A 213 -12.77 -4.22 4.19
CA GLY A 213 -12.96 -4.22 2.74
C GLY A 213 -11.78 -4.81 1.97
N ASP A 214 -11.78 -4.60 0.66
CA ASP A 214 -10.87 -5.31 -0.25
C ASP A 214 -9.45 -4.73 -0.31
N SER A 215 -9.31 -3.43 -0.05
CA SER A 215 -8.03 -2.72 -0.18
C SER A 215 -7.76 -1.87 1.06
N VAL A 216 -6.57 -2.02 1.62
CA VAL A 216 -6.17 -1.34 2.86
C VAL A 216 -4.82 -0.64 2.63
N LEU A 217 -4.74 0.60 3.11
CA LEU A 217 -3.51 1.39 3.10
C LEU A 217 -2.99 1.48 4.54
N LEU A 218 -1.79 0.95 4.75
CA LEU A 218 -1.09 1.02 6.02
C LEU A 218 -0.08 2.18 5.97
N VAL A 219 -0.12 3.03 7.00
CA VAL A 219 0.75 4.19 7.11
C VAL A 219 1.57 4.06 8.39
N ASP A 220 2.90 4.04 8.25
CA ASP A 220 3.84 4.01 9.38
C ASP A 220 4.64 5.31 9.46
N LEU A 221 5.17 5.68 10.63
CA LEU A 221 5.85 6.97 10.83
C LEU A 221 7.17 7.07 10.06
N ILE A 222 8.02 6.04 10.18
CA ILE A 222 9.41 6.05 9.71
C ILE A 222 9.66 4.78 8.87
N TYR A 223 10.43 4.89 7.80
CA TYR A 223 10.71 3.75 6.91
C TYR A 223 11.71 2.77 7.52
N GLU A 224 12.73 3.27 8.23
CA GLU A 224 13.77 2.44 8.84
C GLU A 224 13.26 1.58 10.02
N GLU A 225 12.20 2.00 10.70
CA GLU A 225 11.66 1.34 11.90
C GLU A 225 10.49 0.38 11.60
N MET A 226 10.20 0.10 10.32
CA MET A 226 9.10 -0.79 9.94
C MET A 226 9.38 -2.24 10.37
N PRO A 227 8.44 -2.92 11.06
CA PRO A 227 8.66 -4.29 11.50
C PRO A 227 8.78 -5.25 10.30
N GLN A 228 9.70 -6.21 10.36
CA GLN A 228 9.98 -7.10 9.23
C GLN A 228 8.74 -7.91 8.80
N ASN A 229 7.96 -8.39 9.76
CA ASN A 229 6.78 -9.20 9.50
C ASN A 229 5.73 -8.47 8.63
N ILE A 230 5.49 -7.17 8.87
CA ILE A 230 4.51 -6.41 8.07
C ILE A 230 5.05 -6.10 6.68
N VAL A 231 6.34 -5.84 6.56
CA VAL A 231 7.00 -5.58 5.27
C VAL A 231 6.92 -6.82 4.39
N GLU A 232 7.25 -7.99 4.93
CA GLU A 232 7.17 -9.26 4.21
C GLU A 232 5.73 -9.60 3.81
N ALA A 233 4.79 -9.54 4.76
CA ALA A 233 3.38 -9.83 4.51
C ALA A 233 2.76 -8.90 3.45
N THR A 234 3.06 -7.60 3.51
CA THR A 234 2.51 -6.62 2.54
C THR A 234 3.18 -6.71 1.18
N SER A 235 4.47 -7.06 1.11
CA SER A 235 5.20 -7.14 -0.17
C SER A 235 4.65 -8.20 -1.13
N GLY A 236 4.04 -9.27 -0.60
CA GLY A 236 3.41 -10.35 -1.36
C GLY A 236 1.99 -10.02 -1.85
N LEU A 237 1.38 -8.95 -1.35
CA LEU A 237 -0.01 -8.58 -1.63
C LEU A 237 -0.10 -7.37 -2.56
N LYS A 238 -1.17 -7.31 -3.36
CA LYS A 238 -1.44 -6.15 -4.25
C LYS A 238 -2.43 -5.16 -3.65
N THR A 239 -3.34 -5.65 -2.81
CA THR A 239 -4.43 -4.89 -2.19
C THR A 239 -4.00 -4.12 -0.95
N PHE A 240 -3.02 -4.67 -0.23
CA PHE A 240 -2.42 -4.04 0.95
C PHE A 240 -1.16 -3.30 0.54
N ASN A 241 -1.10 -2.01 0.86
CA ASN A 241 0.07 -1.18 0.58
C ASN A 241 0.58 -0.57 1.87
N LEU A 242 1.89 -0.66 2.10
CA LEU A 242 2.59 -0.01 3.20
C LEU A 242 3.29 1.24 2.68
N ILE A 243 3.03 2.39 3.30
CA ILE A 243 3.70 3.66 3.00
C ILE A 243 4.18 4.34 4.28
N PRO A 244 5.30 5.10 4.25
CA PRO A 244 5.66 5.95 5.36
C PRO A 244 4.78 7.21 5.41
N ALA A 245 4.64 7.85 6.57
CA ALA A 245 3.82 9.03 6.82
C ALA A 245 4.36 10.27 6.09
N VAL A 246 5.68 10.38 5.97
CA VAL A 246 6.35 11.37 5.10
C VAL A 246 5.94 11.18 3.62
N GLY A 247 5.52 9.96 3.27
CA GLY A 247 5.01 9.54 1.98
C GLY A 247 3.51 9.75 1.78
N GLU A 248 2.77 10.40 2.69
CA GLU A 248 1.36 10.83 2.50
C GLU A 248 1.25 11.97 1.45
N ARG A 249 1.79 11.70 0.27
CA ARG A 249 1.38 12.31 -0.98
C ARG A 249 0.29 11.42 -1.51
N ALA A 250 -0.97 11.84 -1.34
CA ALA A 250 -2.12 11.19 -1.96
C ALA A 250 -1.79 10.78 -3.43
N GLN A 251 -2.10 9.53 -3.73
CA GLN A 251 -1.82 8.81 -4.98
C GLN A 251 -0.35 8.63 -5.38
N THR A 252 0.20 7.49 -4.97
CA THR A 252 1.28 6.82 -5.70
C THR A 252 1.02 5.30 -5.76
N PRO A 253 0.43 4.72 -6.82
CA PRO A 253 0.94 3.45 -7.27
C PRO A 253 2.30 3.75 -7.91
N ARG A 254 3.38 3.32 -7.26
CA ARG A 254 4.67 3.17 -7.92
C ARG A 254 4.42 2.25 -9.10
N ILE A 255 4.49 2.80 -10.31
CA ILE A 255 4.57 2.05 -11.55
C ILE A 255 5.84 1.20 -11.44
N ARG A 256 5.72 -0.04 -10.94
CA ARG A 256 6.65 -1.10 -11.30
C ARG A 256 6.36 -1.35 -12.78
N MET A 257 7.26 -0.88 -13.63
CA MET A 257 7.42 -1.46 -14.96
C MET A 257 7.74 -2.95 -14.76
N CYS A 258 6.71 -3.79 -14.68
CA CYS A 258 6.87 -5.18 -15.02
C CYS A 258 7.11 -5.19 -16.53
N ARG A 259 8.37 -5.43 -16.91
CA ARG A 259 8.69 -6.02 -18.22
C ARG A 259 7.73 -7.19 -18.43
N SER A 260 6.92 -7.09 -19.48
CA SER A 260 6.37 -8.27 -20.14
C SER A 260 7.55 -9.13 -20.57
N TYR A 261 7.72 -10.28 -19.93
CA TYR A 261 8.33 -11.42 -20.60
C TYR A 261 7.18 -12.16 -21.28
N HIS A 262 7.38 -12.44 -22.56
CA HIS A 262 6.59 -13.39 -23.33
C HIS A 262 6.61 -14.76 -22.67
#